data_AF-A0A2V7FV89-F1
#
_entry.id   AF-A0A2V7FV89-F1
#
_cell.length_a   1.000
_cell.length_b   1.000
_cell.length_c   1.000
_cell.angle_alpha   90.00
_cell.angle_beta   90.00
_cell.angle_gamma   90.00
#
_symmetry.space_group_name_H-M   'P 1'
#
loop_
_entity.id
_entity.type
_entity.pdbx_description
1 polymer ?
#
loop_
_entity_poly.entity_id
_entity_poly.type
_entity_poly.pdbx_seq_one_letter_code
_entity_poly.pdbx_strand_id
1 'polypeptide(L)'
;MRRLSVLTMVLTLAGCGALRDAFSAHAEVVGTAAGQTLAVERLANLVGRAPRIPVRPDVLTGVANVYLDYAVLASALGQGRDLHDSSLALAAEWPLVVQLKWEHYHQRLLAGRGKVTSADADSAYRAGTVRLFQHILIRVPPSAVPMVEEQQKKKAEGVLRQVAARGGAGFGQLARQYSEDPGSKSRGGYLPATPRGQFVPAFDSAAWALAPGGLSGVVRSPFGFHIIRRPPLAEVRDSFRIDLESSRATRLDSLYFDSLTKARQLKVEGGAAARVRQAVPQIVTARDDGHTLATFRGGTFRVKDLARWLLALDPNDVRGIATASDDQLTQFVRLLAQRDMLVEQIDSAGVVLTADDWHHVRAEHDSGVGRLEGLLRLSPQLLMDSAATPAARVRLAMAHMDGYLDAAVTQGSAPFLPVPPFLAEALRQGETWSLNAAGIARAVERAQAIRAADTTARPAPGTGLKRAPGPPPVAGDSVAKRAPS
;
A
#
# COMPACT_ATOMS: atom_id res chain seq x y z
N MET A 1 -13.10 -48.97 54.53
CA MET A 1 -12.52 -48.22 55.66
C MET A 1 -11.01 -48.12 55.47
N ARG A 2 -10.43 -46.90 55.51
CA ARG A 2 -9.03 -46.53 55.86
C ARG A 2 -7.90 -47.12 54.97
N ARG A 3 -6.89 -46.37 54.47
CA ARG A 3 -6.32 -45.04 54.76
C ARG A 3 -5.52 -44.54 53.53
N LEU A 4 -5.57 -43.22 53.30
CA LEU A 4 -4.68 -42.47 52.41
C LEU A 4 -3.24 -42.43 52.98
N SER A 5 -2.24 -42.57 52.11
CA SER A 5 -0.86 -42.13 52.35
C SER A 5 -0.51 -41.04 51.35
N VAL A 6 -0.35 -39.81 51.85
CA VAL A 6 0.15 -38.65 51.11
C VAL A 6 1.67 -38.72 51.17
N LEU A 7 2.32 -38.83 50.01
CA LEU A 7 3.78 -38.72 49.88
C LEU A 7 4.11 -37.25 49.57
N THR A 8 4.63 -36.54 50.56
CA THR A 8 5.10 -35.16 50.44
C THR A 8 6.46 -35.17 49.73
N MET A 9 6.48 -34.77 48.45
CA MET A 9 7.72 -34.54 47.72
C MET A 9 8.29 -33.18 48.12
N VAL A 10 9.41 -33.20 48.84
CA VAL A 10 10.17 -32.01 49.23
C VAL A 10 10.86 -31.44 47.99
N LEU A 11 10.34 -30.33 47.46
CA LEU A 11 11.05 -29.49 46.50
C LEU A 11 12.07 -28.65 47.26
N THR A 12 13.36 -28.94 47.07
CA THR A 12 14.46 -28.10 47.54
C THR A 12 14.47 -26.78 46.78
N LEU A 13 14.32 -25.68 47.51
CA LEU A 13 14.42 -24.28 47.07
C LEU A 13 15.83 -23.95 46.54
N ALA A 14 16.09 -24.21 45.27
CA ALA A 14 17.23 -23.67 44.53
C ALA A 14 16.80 -22.94 43.23
N GLY A 15 15.56 -22.46 43.18
CA GLY A 15 14.92 -22.02 41.92
C GLY A 15 14.72 -20.52 41.71
N CYS A 16 14.74 -19.67 42.75
CA CYS A 16 14.31 -18.27 42.59
C CYS A 16 15.33 -17.39 41.84
N GLY A 17 16.63 -17.67 41.97
CA GLY A 17 17.68 -16.96 41.24
C GLY A 17 17.69 -17.34 39.76
N ALA A 18 17.74 -18.64 39.45
CA ALA A 18 17.75 -19.14 38.08
C ALA A 18 16.47 -18.78 37.30
N LEU A 19 15.29 -18.76 37.94
CA LEU A 19 14.06 -18.26 37.32
C LEU A 19 14.13 -16.75 37.09
N ARG A 20 14.57 -15.95 38.06
CA ARG A 20 14.72 -14.49 37.90
C ARG A 20 15.75 -14.12 36.82
N ASP A 21 16.85 -14.87 36.73
CA ASP A 21 17.90 -14.67 35.74
C ASP A 21 17.48 -15.15 34.36
N ALA A 22 16.70 -16.23 34.26
CA ALA A 22 16.08 -16.63 33.00
C ALA A 22 15.06 -15.59 32.52
N PHE A 23 14.19 -15.07 33.41
CA PHE A 23 13.23 -14.01 33.07
C PHE A 23 13.92 -12.66 32.76
N SER A 24 15.07 -12.35 33.38
CA SER A 24 15.82 -11.11 33.11
C SER A 24 16.64 -11.18 31.83
N ALA A 25 17.23 -12.34 31.50
CA ALA A 25 17.99 -12.57 30.27
C ALA A 25 17.13 -12.44 29.02
N HIS A 26 15.88 -12.90 29.06
CA HIS A 26 14.96 -12.77 27.92
C HIS A 26 14.56 -11.31 27.69
N ALA A 27 14.55 -10.49 28.74
CA ALA A 27 14.14 -9.10 28.66
C ALA A 27 15.23 -8.17 28.07
N GLU A 28 16.48 -8.62 27.94
CA GLU A 28 17.55 -7.90 27.23
C GLU A 28 17.61 -8.22 25.72
N VAL A 29 16.71 -9.07 25.24
CA VAL A 29 16.59 -9.44 23.82
C VAL A 29 15.33 -8.82 23.25
N VAL A 30 15.49 -8.05 22.17
CA VAL A 30 14.38 -7.51 21.38
C VAL A 30 13.82 -8.56 20.44
N GLY A 31 14.68 -9.39 19.86
CA GLY A 31 14.25 -10.42 18.91
C GLY A 31 15.42 -11.24 18.42
N THR A 32 15.10 -12.34 17.75
CA THR A 32 16.10 -13.23 17.14
C THR A 32 15.68 -13.55 15.72
N ALA A 33 16.65 -13.66 14.81
CA ALA A 33 16.40 -14.03 13.42
C ALA A 33 17.63 -14.74 12.82
N ALA A 34 17.45 -15.89 12.18
CA ALA A 34 18.53 -16.68 11.57
C ALA A 34 19.75 -16.93 12.50
N GLY A 35 19.47 -17.26 13.77
CA GLY A 35 20.50 -17.46 14.80
C GLY A 35 21.19 -16.18 15.28
N GLN A 36 20.80 -15.00 14.80
CA GLN A 36 21.28 -13.70 15.25
C GLN A 36 20.34 -13.09 16.29
N THR A 37 20.89 -12.29 17.20
CA THR A 37 20.15 -11.66 18.30
C THR A 37 20.21 -10.14 18.18
N LEU A 38 19.05 -9.48 18.17
CA LEU A 38 18.95 -8.05 18.39
C LEU A 38 18.82 -7.76 19.89
N ALA A 39 19.87 -7.21 20.48
CA ALA A 39 19.88 -6.80 21.88
C ALA A 39 19.11 -5.48 22.09
N VAL A 40 18.55 -5.30 23.30
CA VAL A 40 17.90 -4.05 23.74
C VAL A 40 18.81 -2.85 23.56
N GLU A 41 20.07 -2.95 24.02
CA GLU A 41 21.04 -1.87 23.94
C GLU A 41 21.34 -1.47 22.48
N ARG A 42 21.36 -2.42 21.54
CA ARG A 42 21.61 -2.14 20.12
C ARG A 42 20.45 -1.33 19.51
N LEU A 43 19.21 -1.77 19.70
CA LEU A 43 18.04 -1.05 19.21
C LEU A 43 17.90 0.33 19.87
N ALA A 44 18.13 0.40 21.19
CA ALA A 44 18.08 1.64 21.93
C ALA A 44 19.09 2.67 21.42
N ASN A 45 20.32 2.25 21.10
CA ASN A 45 21.33 3.14 20.53
C ASN A 45 20.97 3.57 19.10
N LEU A 46 20.48 2.66 18.25
CA LEU A 46 20.08 2.96 16.88
C LEU A 46 19.08 4.13 16.83
N VAL A 47 18.05 4.08 17.69
CA VAL A 47 16.95 5.06 17.69
C VAL A 47 17.19 6.23 18.66
N GLY A 48 17.74 5.98 19.83
CA GLY A 48 18.03 6.99 20.85
C GLY A 48 18.98 8.07 20.34
N ARG A 49 19.99 7.68 19.56
CA ARG A 49 20.96 8.59 18.94
C ARG A 49 20.50 9.18 17.59
N ALA A 50 19.32 8.79 17.10
CA ALA A 50 18.74 9.28 15.85
C ALA A 50 17.73 10.40 16.13
N PRO A 51 18.10 11.70 16.16
CA PRO A 51 17.19 12.77 16.61
C PRO A 51 15.92 12.89 15.76
N ARG A 52 15.98 12.47 14.49
CA ARG A 52 14.86 12.53 13.53
C ARG A 52 13.80 11.43 13.70
N ILE A 53 14.08 10.39 14.48
CA ILE A 53 13.21 9.21 14.60
C ILE A 53 12.47 9.26 15.94
N PRO A 54 11.13 9.34 16.01
CA PRO A 54 10.43 9.39 17.30
C PRO A 54 10.71 8.16 18.17
N VAL A 55 10.97 8.35 19.47
CA VAL A 55 11.11 7.23 20.42
C VAL A 55 9.73 6.81 20.91
N ARG A 56 9.10 5.92 20.14
CA ARG A 56 7.77 5.35 20.42
C ARG A 56 7.79 3.84 20.22
N PRO A 57 6.95 3.06 20.94
CA PRO A 57 6.90 1.61 20.82
C PRO A 57 6.68 1.10 19.38
N ASP A 58 5.77 1.72 18.63
CA ASP A 58 5.48 1.34 17.24
C ASP A 58 6.65 1.61 16.29
N VAL A 59 7.36 2.73 16.48
CA VAL A 59 8.55 3.08 15.70
C VAL A 59 9.70 2.11 15.98
N LEU A 60 9.97 1.81 17.25
CA LEU A 60 11.02 0.86 17.62
C LEU A 60 10.69 -0.57 17.17
N THR A 61 9.41 -0.94 17.17
CA THR A 61 8.94 -2.21 16.58
C THR A 61 9.25 -2.26 15.08
N GLY A 62 8.97 -1.18 14.35
CA GLY A 62 9.31 -1.08 12.92
C GLY A 62 10.81 -1.19 12.65
N VAL A 63 11.64 -0.47 13.41
CA VAL A 63 13.11 -0.54 13.28
C VAL A 63 13.65 -1.93 13.64
N ALA A 64 13.11 -2.58 14.68
CA ALA A 64 13.47 -3.93 15.05
C ALA A 64 13.17 -4.94 13.94
N ASN A 65 11.98 -4.86 13.32
CA ASN A 65 11.62 -5.71 12.19
C ASN A 65 12.61 -5.54 11.02
N VAL A 66 12.93 -4.29 10.65
CA VAL A 66 13.90 -4.01 9.58
C VAL A 66 15.29 -4.55 9.94
N TYR A 67 15.74 -4.38 11.18
CA TYR A 67 17.01 -4.95 11.63
C TYR A 67 17.02 -6.47 11.47
N LEU A 68 15.98 -7.16 11.95
CA LEU A 68 15.89 -8.61 11.89
C LEU A 68 15.81 -9.11 10.44
N ASP A 69 15.13 -8.40 9.54
CA ASP A 69 15.11 -8.73 8.11
C ASP A 69 16.48 -8.63 7.46
N TYR A 70 17.22 -7.57 7.79
CA TYR A 70 18.60 -7.43 7.36
C TYR A 70 19.51 -8.49 7.97
N ALA A 71 19.27 -8.92 9.21
CA ALA A 71 20.04 -9.98 9.85
C ALA A 71 19.84 -11.33 9.14
N VAL A 72 18.62 -11.63 8.70
CA VAL A 72 18.34 -12.81 7.87
C VAL A 72 19.05 -12.71 6.52
N LEU A 73 18.98 -11.56 5.84
CA LEU A 73 19.68 -11.33 4.57
C LEU A 73 21.20 -11.48 4.70
N ALA A 74 21.80 -10.83 5.70
CA ALA A 74 23.24 -10.89 5.97
C ALA A 74 23.67 -12.32 6.34
N SER A 75 22.85 -13.05 7.10
CA SER A 75 23.10 -14.46 7.43
C SER A 75 23.04 -15.34 6.20
N ALA A 76 22.06 -15.16 5.32
CA ALA A 76 21.95 -15.89 4.06
C ALA A 76 23.18 -15.67 3.16
N LEU A 77 23.60 -14.41 2.99
CA LEU A 77 24.83 -14.08 2.25
C LEU A 77 26.07 -14.72 2.88
N GLY A 78 26.22 -14.62 4.20
CA GLY A 78 27.37 -15.20 4.92
C GLY A 78 27.42 -16.73 4.82
N GLN A 79 26.27 -17.38 4.84
CA GLN A 79 26.14 -18.83 4.64
C GLN A 79 26.42 -19.25 3.18
N GLY A 80 26.42 -18.31 2.24
CA GLY A 80 26.66 -18.57 0.82
C GLY A 80 25.40 -19.02 0.08
N ARG A 81 24.20 -18.65 0.56
CA ARG A 81 22.95 -18.87 -0.16
C ARG A 81 22.98 -18.05 -1.45
N ASP A 82 22.68 -18.68 -2.58
CA ASP A 82 22.49 -17.98 -3.85
C ASP A 82 21.20 -17.15 -3.76
N LEU A 83 21.33 -15.83 -3.73
CA LEU A 83 20.18 -14.94 -3.69
C LEU A 83 19.51 -14.78 -5.06
N HIS A 84 20.09 -15.32 -6.12
CA HIS A 84 19.59 -15.23 -7.50
C HIS A 84 18.96 -16.54 -8.00
N ASP A 85 18.73 -17.50 -7.10
CA ASP A 85 18.10 -18.76 -7.46
C ASP A 85 16.63 -18.54 -7.90
N SER A 86 16.16 -19.41 -8.79
CA SER A 86 14.85 -19.21 -9.42
C SER A 86 13.68 -19.36 -8.45
N SER A 87 13.83 -20.18 -7.40
CA SER A 87 12.77 -20.39 -6.41
C SER A 87 12.61 -19.17 -5.51
N LEU A 88 13.72 -18.56 -5.10
CA LEU A 88 13.73 -17.33 -4.34
C LEU A 88 13.18 -16.16 -5.17
N ALA A 89 13.58 -16.03 -6.43
CA ALA A 89 13.05 -15.00 -7.32
C ALA A 89 11.52 -15.09 -7.47
N LEU A 90 10.97 -16.29 -7.67
CA LEU A 90 9.52 -16.49 -7.74
C LEU A 90 8.80 -16.14 -6.43
N ALA A 91 9.43 -16.41 -5.28
CA ALA A 91 8.85 -16.11 -3.97
C ALA A 91 8.93 -14.61 -3.63
N ALA A 92 10.07 -13.98 -3.92
CA ALA A 92 10.32 -12.56 -3.69
C ALA A 92 9.47 -11.67 -4.61
N GLU A 93 9.25 -12.09 -5.85
CA GLU A 93 8.44 -11.37 -6.83
C GLU A 93 7.01 -11.90 -6.93
N TRP A 94 6.49 -12.51 -5.86
CA TRP A 94 5.15 -13.10 -5.85
C TRP A 94 4.05 -12.15 -6.38
N PRO A 95 4.01 -10.83 -6.03
CA PRO A 95 3.02 -9.92 -6.58
C PRO A 95 3.08 -9.82 -8.11
N LEU A 96 4.29 -9.67 -8.67
CA LEU A 96 4.52 -9.60 -10.11
C LEU A 96 4.16 -10.93 -10.78
N VAL A 97 4.58 -12.05 -10.20
CA VAL A 97 4.26 -13.40 -10.69
C VAL A 97 2.74 -13.61 -10.75
N VAL A 98 2.01 -13.29 -9.69
CA VAL A 98 0.55 -13.40 -9.66
C VAL A 98 -0.10 -12.50 -10.69
N GLN A 99 0.38 -11.26 -10.84
CA GLN A 99 -0.13 -10.35 -11.85
C GLN A 99 0.03 -10.91 -13.26
N LEU A 100 1.23 -11.37 -13.63
CA LEU A 100 1.50 -11.92 -14.96
C LEU A 100 0.66 -13.17 -15.24
N LYS A 101 0.55 -14.08 -14.26
CA LYS A 101 -0.31 -15.26 -14.39
C LYS A 101 -1.79 -14.88 -14.53
N TRP A 102 -2.25 -13.86 -13.81
CA TRP A 102 -3.61 -13.33 -13.99
C TRP A 102 -3.82 -12.78 -15.39
N GLU A 103 -2.87 -12.01 -15.93
CA GLU A 103 -2.95 -11.47 -17.29
C GLU A 103 -3.09 -12.59 -18.33
N HIS A 104 -2.27 -13.63 -18.24
CA HIS A 104 -2.38 -14.82 -19.11
C HIS A 104 -3.70 -15.56 -18.95
N TYR A 105 -4.16 -15.75 -17.71
CA TYR A 105 -5.44 -16.40 -17.45
C TYR A 105 -6.61 -15.59 -18.02
N HIS A 106 -6.61 -14.28 -17.80
CA HIS A 106 -7.63 -13.38 -18.32
C HIS A 106 -7.62 -13.37 -19.84
N GLN A 107 -6.45 -13.32 -20.49
CA GLN A 107 -6.37 -13.44 -21.94
C GLN A 107 -7.01 -14.74 -22.47
N ARG A 108 -6.80 -15.89 -21.79
CA ARG A 108 -7.47 -17.15 -22.15
C ARG A 108 -8.99 -17.05 -22.00
N LEU A 109 -9.48 -16.43 -20.92
CA LEU A 109 -10.92 -16.21 -20.70
C LEU A 109 -11.54 -15.33 -21.80
N LEU A 110 -10.84 -14.29 -22.25
CA LEU A 110 -11.31 -13.39 -23.31
C LEU A 110 -11.23 -14.05 -24.69
N ALA A 111 -10.14 -14.75 -24.99
CA ALA A 111 -9.92 -15.42 -26.28
C ALA A 111 -11.04 -16.42 -26.59
N GLY A 112 -11.54 -17.15 -25.58
CA GLY A 112 -12.67 -18.07 -25.74
C GLY A 112 -14.00 -17.40 -26.13
N ARG A 113 -14.11 -16.07 -26.04
CA ARG A 113 -15.34 -15.31 -26.38
C ARG A 113 -15.27 -14.56 -27.72
N GLY A 114 -14.15 -14.65 -28.43
CA GLY A 114 -13.92 -13.98 -29.70
C GLY A 114 -13.74 -12.46 -29.60
N LYS A 115 -13.00 -11.88 -30.55
CA LYS A 115 -12.79 -10.43 -30.67
C LYS A 115 -14.08 -9.73 -31.09
N VAL A 116 -14.26 -8.48 -30.68
CA VAL A 116 -15.36 -7.64 -31.18
C VAL A 116 -15.11 -7.31 -32.65
N THR A 117 -16.01 -7.72 -33.54
CA THR A 117 -15.91 -7.41 -34.96
C THR A 117 -16.45 -6.01 -35.27
N SER A 118 -16.14 -5.48 -36.46
CA SER A 118 -16.77 -4.24 -36.94
C SER A 118 -18.29 -4.39 -37.09
N ALA A 119 -18.78 -5.59 -37.43
CA ALA A 119 -20.22 -5.86 -37.50
C ALA A 119 -20.88 -5.81 -36.12
N ASP A 120 -20.21 -6.28 -35.06
CA ASP A 120 -20.68 -6.18 -33.68
C ASP A 120 -20.75 -4.72 -33.23
N ALA A 121 -19.73 -3.92 -33.57
CA ALA A 121 -19.71 -2.48 -33.28
C ALA A 121 -20.85 -1.74 -33.99
N ASP A 122 -21.07 -2.03 -35.28
CA ASP A 122 -22.16 -1.47 -36.05
C ASP A 122 -23.54 -1.84 -35.45
N SER A 123 -23.70 -3.10 -35.02
CA SER A 123 -24.91 -3.59 -34.36
C SER A 123 -25.15 -2.91 -33.02
N ALA A 124 -24.13 -2.84 -32.16
CA ALA A 124 -24.20 -2.21 -30.85
C ALA A 124 -24.46 -0.69 -30.95
N TYR A 125 -23.85 0.00 -31.92
CA TYR A 125 -24.08 1.42 -32.14
C TYR A 125 -25.54 1.70 -32.54
N ARG A 126 -26.13 0.85 -33.40
CA ARG A 126 -27.55 0.94 -33.78
C ARG A 126 -28.48 0.61 -32.62
N ALA A 127 -28.17 -0.43 -31.84
CA ALA A 127 -28.93 -0.79 -30.65
C ALA A 127 -28.96 0.34 -29.61
N GLY A 128 -27.89 1.13 -29.53
CA GLY A 128 -27.83 2.36 -28.74
C GLY A 128 -27.88 2.14 -27.23
N THR A 129 -27.60 0.92 -26.75
CA THR A 129 -27.51 0.57 -25.32
C THR A 129 -26.32 1.21 -24.63
N VAL A 130 -25.26 1.49 -25.39
CA VAL A 130 -24.12 2.33 -25.03
C VAL A 130 -23.90 3.36 -26.12
N ARG A 131 -23.43 4.56 -25.75
CA ARG A 131 -23.18 5.64 -26.71
C ARG A 131 -21.84 6.32 -26.40
N LEU A 132 -21.15 6.71 -27.46
CA LEU A 132 -19.93 7.50 -27.41
C LEU A 132 -20.27 8.97 -27.70
N PHE A 133 -19.71 9.86 -26.90
CA PHE A 133 -19.95 11.29 -26.97
C PHE A 133 -18.64 12.06 -27.07
N GLN A 134 -18.72 13.28 -27.58
CA GLN A 134 -17.69 14.30 -27.40
C GLN A 134 -18.28 15.45 -26.59
N HIS A 135 -17.47 16.10 -25.76
CA HIS A 135 -17.89 17.32 -25.08
C HIS A 135 -16.82 18.39 -24.98
N ILE A 136 -17.28 19.62 -24.76
CA ILE A 136 -16.47 20.76 -24.36
C ILE A 136 -17.05 21.27 -23.06
N LEU A 137 -16.25 21.29 -22.00
CA LEU A 137 -16.62 21.86 -20.71
C LEU A 137 -16.03 23.25 -20.58
N ILE A 138 -16.87 24.25 -20.34
CA ILE A 138 -16.48 25.55 -19.82
C ILE A 138 -16.82 25.58 -18.34
N ARG A 139 -15.79 25.59 -17.48
CA ARG A 139 -15.97 25.42 -16.04
C ARG A 139 -16.63 26.64 -15.41
N VAL A 140 -17.51 26.37 -14.46
CA VAL A 140 -18.04 27.40 -13.54
C VAL A 140 -17.68 26.95 -12.13
N PRO A 141 -16.87 27.72 -11.38
CA PRO A 141 -16.60 27.41 -9.97
C PRO A 141 -17.91 27.32 -9.18
N PRO A 142 -18.05 26.38 -8.22
CA PRO A 142 -19.26 26.27 -7.41
C PRO A 142 -19.62 27.56 -6.65
N SER A 143 -18.62 28.38 -6.34
CA SER A 143 -18.74 29.67 -5.65
C SER A 143 -18.83 30.88 -6.60
N ALA A 144 -19.02 30.66 -7.90
CA ALA A 144 -19.05 31.74 -8.87
C ALA A 144 -20.22 32.69 -8.62
N VAL A 145 -19.94 34.00 -8.66
CA VAL A 145 -20.99 35.03 -8.65
C VAL A 145 -21.74 35.07 -9.99
N PRO A 146 -22.99 35.57 -10.05
CA PRO A 146 -23.80 35.55 -11.27
C PRO A 146 -23.12 36.16 -12.51
N MET A 147 -22.31 37.21 -12.33
CA MET A 147 -21.54 37.81 -13.41
C MET A 147 -20.53 36.84 -14.04
N VAL A 148 -19.84 36.03 -13.23
CA VAL A 148 -18.88 35.04 -13.71
C VAL A 148 -19.61 33.91 -14.44
N GLU A 149 -20.73 33.44 -13.91
CA GLU A 149 -21.55 32.43 -14.57
C GLU A 149 -22.03 32.90 -15.95
N GLU A 150 -22.52 34.14 -16.05
CA GLU A 150 -22.97 34.72 -17.31
C GLU A 150 -21.81 34.88 -18.32
N GLN A 151 -20.61 35.25 -17.86
CA GLN A 151 -19.42 35.29 -18.72
C GLN A 151 -19.06 33.90 -19.28
N GLN A 152 -19.10 32.86 -18.45
CA GLN A 152 -18.81 31.49 -18.89
C GLN A 152 -19.90 30.95 -19.81
N LYS A 153 -21.16 31.33 -19.58
CA LYS A 153 -22.26 31.02 -20.48
C LYS A 153 -22.04 31.64 -21.86
N LYS A 154 -21.72 32.94 -21.94
CA LYS A 154 -21.40 33.63 -23.20
C LYS A 154 -20.20 33.00 -23.92
N LYS A 155 -19.18 32.59 -23.17
CA LYS A 155 -18.04 31.84 -23.72
C LYS A 155 -18.48 30.51 -24.32
N ALA A 156 -19.29 29.72 -23.60
CA ALA A 156 -19.84 28.46 -24.10
C ALA A 156 -20.70 28.68 -25.35
N GLU A 157 -21.59 29.68 -25.37
CA GLU A 157 -22.39 30.03 -26.55
C GLU A 157 -21.51 30.44 -27.74
N GLY A 158 -20.42 31.17 -27.49
CA GLY A 158 -19.42 31.51 -28.49
C GLY A 158 -18.75 30.28 -29.10
N VAL A 159 -18.33 29.33 -28.26
CA VAL A 159 -17.74 28.06 -28.73
C VAL A 159 -18.77 27.24 -29.49
N LEU A 160 -20.03 27.17 -29.03
CA LEU A 160 -21.11 26.46 -29.72
C LEU A 160 -21.32 27.02 -31.14
N ARG A 161 -21.31 28.35 -31.30
CA ARG A 161 -21.39 28.99 -32.63
C ARG A 161 -20.23 28.58 -33.53
N GLN A 162 -19.00 28.50 -33.00
CA GLN A 162 -17.84 28.04 -33.77
C GLN A 162 -17.96 26.56 -34.18
N VAL A 163 -18.45 25.70 -33.28
CA VAL A 163 -18.69 24.27 -33.59
C VAL A 163 -19.75 24.13 -34.68
N ALA A 164 -20.88 24.85 -34.55
CA ALA A 164 -21.98 24.82 -35.50
C ALA A 164 -21.55 25.32 -36.89
N ALA A 165 -20.76 26.40 -36.95
CA ALA A 165 -20.23 26.95 -38.21
C ALA A 165 -19.34 25.95 -38.98
N ARG A 166 -18.76 24.96 -38.30
CA ARG A 166 -17.92 23.92 -38.90
C ARG A 166 -18.67 22.60 -39.14
N GLY A 167 -19.99 22.55 -38.93
CA GLY A 167 -20.79 21.33 -39.10
C GLY A 167 -20.38 20.19 -38.16
N GLY A 168 -19.78 20.51 -37.01
CA GLY A 168 -19.19 19.52 -36.10
C GLY A 168 -17.79 19.01 -36.52
N ALA A 169 -17.33 19.30 -37.74
CA ALA A 169 -15.93 19.09 -38.11
C ALA A 169 -15.02 20.01 -37.27
N GLY A 170 -13.91 19.47 -36.75
CA GLY A 170 -13.04 20.24 -35.85
C GLY A 170 -13.55 20.42 -34.43
N PHE A 171 -14.65 19.75 -34.02
CA PHE A 171 -15.07 19.69 -32.61
C PHE A 171 -13.89 19.31 -31.70
N GLY A 172 -13.10 18.30 -32.09
CA GLY A 172 -11.93 17.87 -31.32
C GLY A 172 -10.80 18.90 -31.23
N GLN A 173 -10.68 19.82 -32.18
CA GLN A 173 -9.71 20.93 -32.08
C GLN A 173 -10.22 21.98 -31.09
N LEU A 174 -11.51 22.35 -31.19
CA LEU A 174 -12.14 23.29 -30.27
C LEU A 174 -12.19 22.73 -28.84
N ALA A 175 -12.39 21.43 -28.68
CA ALA A 175 -12.29 20.77 -27.38
C ALA A 175 -10.88 20.87 -26.81
N ARG A 176 -9.84 20.61 -27.59
CA ARG A 176 -8.44 20.79 -27.16
C ARG A 176 -8.11 22.23 -26.78
N GLN A 177 -8.68 23.19 -27.49
CA GLN A 177 -8.44 24.61 -27.26
C GLN A 177 -9.20 25.15 -26.05
N TYR A 178 -10.51 24.89 -25.99
CA TYR A 178 -11.43 25.57 -25.08
C TYR A 178 -11.91 24.73 -23.90
N SER A 179 -11.87 23.39 -23.99
CA SER A 179 -12.36 22.55 -22.90
C SER A 179 -11.47 22.68 -21.67
N GLU A 180 -12.11 22.68 -20.51
CA GLU A 180 -11.52 22.71 -19.18
C GLU A 180 -11.73 21.36 -18.45
N ASP A 181 -12.15 20.33 -19.18
CA ASP A 181 -12.18 18.95 -18.67
C ASP A 181 -10.81 18.26 -18.87
N PRO A 182 -10.05 17.98 -17.80
CA PRO A 182 -8.75 17.33 -17.91
C PRO A 182 -8.84 15.90 -18.49
N GLY A 183 -9.96 15.20 -18.32
CA GLY A 183 -10.11 13.80 -18.73
C GLY A 183 -10.34 13.60 -20.23
N SER A 184 -10.84 14.61 -20.94
CA SER A 184 -11.20 14.49 -22.37
C SER A 184 -10.56 15.56 -23.27
N LYS A 185 -10.10 16.70 -22.72
CA LYS A 185 -9.55 17.83 -23.50
C LYS A 185 -8.48 17.37 -24.49
N SER A 186 -7.43 16.68 -24.02
CA SER A 186 -6.31 16.21 -24.86
C SER A 186 -6.75 15.23 -25.95
N ARG A 187 -7.80 14.45 -25.66
CA ARG A 187 -8.45 13.51 -26.58
C ARG A 187 -9.53 14.17 -27.44
N GLY A 188 -9.56 15.49 -27.56
CA GLY A 188 -10.54 16.18 -28.41
C GLY A 188 -11.98 16.03 -27.93
N GLY A 189 -12.17 15.93 -26.61
CA GLY A 189 -13.49 15.89 -25.97
C GLY A 189 -14.12 14.50 -25.95
N TYR A 190 -13.50 13.47 -26.53
CA TYR A 190 -14.08 12.11 -26.52
C TYR A 190 -14.22 11.56 -25.10
N LEU A 191 -15.42 11.06 -24.82
CA LEU A 191 -15.76 10.29 -23.63
C LEU A 191 -15.94 8.81 -24.02
N PRO A 192 -15.59 7.86 -23.14
CA PRO A 192 -15.77 6.43 -23.43
C PRO A 192 -17.21 6.08 -23.77
N ALA A 193 -17.42 5.01 -24.56
CA ALA A 193 -18.76 4.48 -24.80
C ALA A 193 -19.41 4.06 -23.49
N THR A 194 -20.52 4.71 -23.15
CA THR A 194 -21.10 4.64 -21.81
C THR A 194 -22.60 4.37 -21.88
N PRO A 195 -23.19 3.54 -20.99
CA PRO A 195 -24.63 3.37 -20.88
C PRO A 195 -25.30 4.61 -20.25
N ARG A 196 -26.63 4.68 -20.34
CA ARG A 196 -27.41 5.79 -19.76
C ARG A 196 -27.27 5.83 -18.23
N GLY A 197 -27.30 7.02 -17.65
CA GLY A 197 -27.27 7.22 -16.19
C GLY A 197 -25.88 7.27 -15.56
N GLN A 198 -24.82 7.24 -16.38
CA GLN A 198 -23.43 7.33 -15.89
C GLN A 198 -22.90 8.77 -15.84
N PHE A 199 -23.57 9.72 -16.51
CA PHE A 199 -23.26 11.14 -16.41
C PHE A 199 -24.25 11.86 -15.48
N VAL A 200 -23.89 13.07 -15.04
CA VAL A 200 -24.81 13.91 -14.26
C VAL A 200 -26.11 14.14 -15.04
N PRO A 201 -27.29 14.19 -14.37
CA PRO A 201 -28.59 14.06 -15.04
C PRO A 201 -28.81 15.02 -16.22
N ALA A 202 -28.37 16.28 -16.10
CA ALA A 202 -28.52 17.28 -17.17
C ALA A 202 -27.68 16.93 -18.41
N PHE A 203 -26.43 16.50 -18.22
CA PHE A 203 -25.57 16.06 -19.32
C PHE A 203 -26.14 14.80 -19.96
N ASP A 204 -26.48 13.80 -19.16
CA ASP A 204 -26.97 12.51 -19.64
C ASP A 204 -28.25 12.68 -20.47
N SER A 205 -29.21 13.45 -19.96
CA SER A 205 -30.47 13.74 -20.67
C SER A 205 -30.21 14.38 -22.04
N ALA A 206 -29.39 15.43 -22.09
CA ALA A 206 -29.09 16.14 -23.32
C ALA A 206 -28.28 15.28 -24.31
N ALA A 207 -27.26 14.56 -23.85
CA ALA A 207 -26.44 13.68 -24.68
C ALA A 207 -27.28 12.57 -25.32
N TRP A 208 -28.17 11.95 -24.55
CA TRP A 208 -29.01 10.84 -25.02
C TRP A 208 -30.18 11.28 -25.91
N ALA A 209 -30.50 12.58 -25.97
CA ALA A 209 -31.44 13.11 -26.96
C ALA A 209 -30.82 13.26 -28.36
N LEU A 210 -29.49 13.23 -28.48
CA LEU A 210 -28.80 13.45 -29.76
C LEU A 210 -28.90 12.24 -30.70
N ALA A 211 -29.28 12.52 -31.94
CA ALA A 211 -29.09 11.62 -33.07
C ALA A 211 -27.60 11.50 -33.45
N PRO A 212 -27.17 10.46 -34.19
CA PRO A 212 -25.83 10.41 -34.79
C PRO A 212 -25.51 11.67 -35.59
N GLY A 213 -24.35 12.27 -35.35
CA GLY A 213 -23.95 13.58 -35.90
C GLY A 213 -24.52 14.79 -35.15
N GLY A 214 -25.45 14.60 -34.22
CA GLY A 214 -26.14 15.66 -33.50
C GLY A 214 -25.25 16.45 -32.54
N LEU A 215 -25.61 17.71 -32.36
CA LEU A 215 -24.97 18.68 -31.46
C LEU A 215 -26.02 19.26 -30.50
N SER A 216 -25.70 19.34 -29.21
CA SER A 216 -26.57 19.94 -28.21
C SER A 216 -26.51 21.47 -28.24
N GLY A 217 -27.49 22.11 -27.58
CA GLY A 217 -27.29 23.47 -27.07
C GLY A 217 -26.27 23.52 -25.93
N VAL A 218 -26.16 24.68 -25.29
CA VAL A 218 -25.36 24.82 -24.06
C VAL A 218 -26.10 24.19 -22.88
N VAL A 219 -25.50 23.19 -22.24
CA VAL A 219 -26.09 22.41 -21.15
C VAL A 219 -25.43 22.79 -19.82
N ARG A 220 -26.21 23.30 -18.87
CA ARG A 220 -25.71 23.61 -17.52
C ARG A 220 -25.69 22.37 -16.63
N SER A 221 -24.59 22.18 -15.90
CA SER A 221 -24.42 21.14 -14.86
C SER A 221 -23.63 21.72 -13.68
N PRO A 222 -23.50 21.06 -12.52
CA PRO A 222 -22.69 21.54 -11.41
C PRO A 222 -21.23 21.90 -11.75
N PHE A 223 -20.66 21.30 -12.81
CA PHE A 223 -19.28 21.56 -13.24
C PHE A 223 -19.14 22.80 -14.14
N GLY A 224 -20.24 23.34 -14.65
CA GLY A 224 -20.27 24.45 -15.61
C GLY A 224 -21.14 24.14 -16.83
N PHE A 225 -20.75 24.71 -17.97
CA PHE A 225 -21.48 24.63 -19.23
C PHE A 225 -20.84 23.63 -20.19
N HIS A 226 -21.68 22.76 -20.76
CA HIS A 226 -21.27 21.70 -21.67
C HIS A 226 -21.83 21.94 -23.06
N ILE A 227 -21.03 21.65 -24.07
CA ILE A 227 -21.48 21.46 -25.44
C ILE A 227 -21.21 20.00 -25.77
N ILE A 228 -22.24 19.27 -26.20
CA ILE A 228 -22.19 17.82 -26.35
C ILE A 228 -22.45 17.48 -27.81
N ARG A 229 -21.66 16.56 -28.35
CA ARG A 229 -21.84 16.01 -29.69
C ARG A 229 -21.94 14.50 -29.60
N ARG A 230 -22.80 13.90 -30.42
CA ARG A 230 -22.81 12.45 -30.68
C ARG A 230 -22.20 12.19 -32.05
N PRO A 231 -20.92 11.80 -32.16
CA PRO A 231 -20.29 11.52 -33.45
C PRO A 231 -21.03 10.39 -34.20
N PRO A 232 -21.15 10.48 -35.54
CA PRO A 232 -21.68 9.39 -36.34
C PRO A 232 -20.71 8.20 -36.33
N LEU A 233 -21.23 6.99 -36.48
CA LEU A 233 -20.45 5.75 -36.42
C LEU A 233 -19.25 5.75 -37.39
N ALA A 234 -19.40 6.33 -38.58
CA ALA A 234 -18.31 6.42 -39.56
C ALA A 234 -17.05 7.15 -39.02
N GLU A 235 -17.22 8.09 -38.09
CA GLU A 235 -16.10 8.81 -37.47
C GLU A 235 -15.46 8.05 -36.30
N VAL A 236 -16.18 7.11 -35.68
CA VAL A 236 -15.80 6.52 -34.38
C VAL A 236 -15.85 5.00 -34.37
N ARG A 237 -15.99 4.33 -35.52
CA ARG A 237 -16.19 2.87 -35.57
C ARG A 237 -15.09 2.13 -34.81
N ASP A 238 -13.83 2.49 -35.04
CA ASP A 238 -12.70 1.80 -34.40
C ASP A 238 -12.61 2.07 -32.90
N SER A 239 -12.77 3.32 -32.47
CA SER A 239 -12.75 3.67 -31.04
C SER A 239 -13.96 3.09 -30.30
N PHE A 240 -15.15 3.11 -30.91
CA PHE A 240 -16.35 2.50 -30.37
C PHE A 240 -16.22 0.98 -30.24
N ARG A 241 -15.57 0.30 -31.21
CA ARG A 241 -15.25 -1.13 -31.12
C ARG A 241 -14.33 -1.42 -29.93
N ILE A 242 -13.26 -0.64 -29.77
CA ILE A 242 -12.31 -0.79 -28.66
C ILE A 242 -13.01 -0.58 -27.31
N ASP A 243 -13.84 0.46 -27.19
CA ASP A 243 -14.61 0.73 -25.98
C ASP A 243 -15.61 -0.39 -25.67
N LEU A 244 -16.24 -0.97 -26.70
CA LEU A 244 -17.15 -2.10 -26.56
C LEU A 244 -16.41 -3.36 -26.10
N GLU A 245 -15.22 -3.61 -26.63
CA GLU A 245 -14.37 -4.72 -26.22
C GLU A 245 -13.93 -4.59 -24.76
N SER A 246 -13.49 -3.39 -24.37
CA SER A 246 -13.16 -3.06 -22.97
C SER A 246 -14.36 -3.22 -22.04
N SER A 247 -15.53 -2.66 -22.41
CA SER A 247 -16.76 -2.79 -21.63
C SER A 247 -17.21 -4.25 -21.47
N ARG A 248 -17.06 -5.05 -22.54
CA ARG A 248 -17.30 -6.50 -22.47
C ARG A 248 -16.32 -7.13 -21.48
N ALA A 249 -15.01 -6.88 -21.59
CA ALA A 249 -13.99 -7.43 -20.69
C ALA A 249 -14.28 -7.09 -19.22
N THR A 250 -14.53 -5.83 -18.87
CA THR A 250 -14.87 -5.44 -17.48
C THR A 250 -16.12 -6.14 -16.96
N ARG A 251 -17.15 -6.29 -17.80
CA ARG A 251 -18.36 -7.03 -17.41
C ARG A 251 -18.06 -8.51 -17.20
N LEU A 252 -17.16 -9.09 -17.99
CA LEU A 252 -16.73 -10.47 -17.83
C LEU A 252 -16.00 -10.68 -16.52
N ASP A 253 -15.09 -9.78 -16.15
CA ASP A 253 -14.39 -9.84 -14.87
C ASP A 253 -15.38 -9.86 -13.71
N SER A 254 -16.30 -8.88 -13.67
CA SER A 254 -17.33 -8.80 -12.63
C SER A 254 -18.18 -10.06 -12.56
N LEU A 255 -18.68 -10.55 -13.69
CA LEU A 255 -19.48 -11.78 -13.73
C LEU A 255 -18.68 -13.00 -13.30
N TYR A 256 -17.40 -13.06 -13.67
CA TYR A 256 -16.51 -14.15 -13.32
C TYR A 256 -16.27 -14.19 -11.81
N PHE A 257 -15.86 -13.07 -11.18
CA PHE A 257 -15.67 -12.99 -9.74
C PHE A 257 -16.95 -13.32 -8.96
N ASP A 258 -18.10 -12.81 -9.41
CA ASP A 258 -19.40 -13.12 -8.80
C ASP A 258 -19.73 -14.61 -8.92
N SER A 259 -19.48 -15.21 -10.09
CA SER A 259 -19.71 -16.63 -10.32
C SER A 259 -18.80 -17.50 -9.47
N LEU A 260 -17.52 -17.15 -9.34
CA LEU A 260 -16.54 -17.85 -8.52
C LEU A 260 -16.91 -17.80 -7.03
N THR A 261 -17.30 -16.61 -6.56
CA THR A 261 -17.79 -16.36 -5.21
C THR A 261 -18.99 -17.25 -4.88
N LYS A 262 -19.98 -17.33 -5.79
CA LYS A 262 -21.18 -18.15 -5.63
C LYS A 262 -20.85 -19.64 -5.68
N ALA A 263 -20.07 -20.08 -6.66
CA ALA A 263 -19.70 -21.48 -6.87
C ALA A 263 -18.93 -22.05 -5.67
N ARG A 264 -18.01 -21.27 -5.12
CA ARG A 264 -17.20 -21.65 -3.96
C ARG A 264 -17.85 -21.24 -2.63
N GLN A 265 -19.04 -20.64 -2.62
CA GLN A 265 -19.79 -20.27 -1.42
C GLN A 265 -18.99 -19.42 -0.41
N LEU A 266 -18.33 -18.37 -0.90
CA LEU A 266 -17.51 -17.49 -0.05
C LEU A 266 -18.35 -16.78 1.03
N LYS A 267 -17.95 -16.96 2.28
CA LYS A 267 -18.55 -16.35 3.47
C LYS A 267 -17.47 -15.64 4.30
N VAL A 268 -17.68 -14.35 4.58
CA VAL A 268 -16.83 -13.61 5.53
C VAL A 268 -17.29 -13.91 6.95
N GLU A 269 -16.34 -14.20 7.84
CA GLU A 269 -16.62 -14.59 9.22
C GLU A 269 -16.98 -13.39 10.10
N GLY A 270 -17.77 -13.67 11.15
CA GLY A 270 -18.04 -12.70 12.21
C GLY A 270 -16.74 -12.23 12.86
N GLY A 271 -16.61 -10.92 13.07
CA GLY A 271 -15.43 -10.30 13.68
C GLY A 271 -14.23 -10.12 12.74
N ALA A 272 -14.36 -10.43 11.44
CA ALA A 272 -13.29 -10.21 10.47
C ALA A 272 -12.80 -8.75 10.46
N ALA A 273 -13.71 -7.77 10.52
CA ALA A 273 -13.36 -6.35 10.59
C ALA A 273 -12.46 -6.00 11.79
N ALA A 274 -12.77 -6.53 12.98
CA ALA A 274 -11.95 -6.32 14.17
C ALA A 274 -10.55 -6.92 14.01
N ARG A 275 -10.45 -8.15 13.45
CA ARG A 275 -9.17 -8.80 13.16
C ARG A 275 -8.35 -8.01 12.14
N VAL A 276 -8.97 -7.46 11.10
CA VAL A 276 -8.28 -6.59 10.12
C VAL A 276 -7.70 -5.36 10.82
N ARG A 277 -8.47 -4.65 11.65
CA ARG A 277 -7.98 -3.48 12.40
C ARG A 277 -6.83 -3.84 13.34
N GLN A 278 -6.87 -5.03 13.92
CA GLN A 278 -5.77 -5.53 14.75
C GLN A 278 -4.54 -5.88 13.91
N ALA A 279 -4.70 -6.46 12.73
CA ALA A 279 -3.59 -6.90 11.89
C ALA A 279 -2.83 -5.74 11.21
N VAL A 280 -3.53 -4.71 10.73
CA VAL A 280 -2.95 -3.63 9.92
C VAL A 280 -1.80 -2.87 10.60
N PRO A 281 -1.85 -2.51 11.90
CA PRO A 281 -0.73 -1.86 12.58
C PRO A 281 0.52 -2.75 12.72
N GLN A 282 0.36 -4.06 12.56
CA GLN A 282 1.39 -5.07 12.86
C GLN A 282 1.44 -6.15 11.76
N ILE A 283 1.36 -5.72 10.50
CA ILE A 283 1.33 -6.61 9.31
C ILE A 283 2.47 -7.63 9.33
N VAL A 284 3.64 -7.24 9.82
CA VAL A 284 4.82 -8.11 9.92
C VAL A 284 4.55 -9.35 10.79
N THR A 285 3.95 -9.20 11.97
CA THR A 285 3.67 -10.33 12.87
C THR A 285 2.35 -11.02 12.53
N ALA A 286 1.44 -10.32 11.85
CA ALA A 286 0.18 -10.90 11.36
C ALA A 286 0.37 -12.03 10.33
N ARG A 287 1.59 -12.20 9.78
CA ARG A 287 1.97 -13.29 8.86
C ARG A 287 1.89 -14.69 9.49
N ASP A 288 1.99 -14.79 10.81
CA ASP A 288 1.84 -16.07 11.53
C ASP A 288 0.43 -16.29 12.08
N ASP A 289 -0.47 -15.32 11.86
CA ASP A 289 -1.81 -15.35 12.42
C ASP A 289 -2.73 -16.26 11.57
N GLY A 290 -3.04 -17.43 12.13
CA GLY A 290 -3.91 -18.43 11.54
C GLY A 290 -5.42 -18.18 11.68
N HIS A 291 -5.85 -17.09 12.33
CA HIS A 291 -7.27 -16.82 12.55
C HIS A 291 -7.99 -16.61 11.21
N THR A 292 -9.20 -17.16 11.12
CA THR A 292 -10.00 -17.12 9.90
C THR A 292 -10.70 -15.76 9.74
N LEU A 293 -10.67 -15.23 8.51
CA LEU A 293 -11.37 -14.03 8.08
C LEU A 293 -12.53 -14.37 7.13
N ALA A 294 -12.36 -15.38 6.27
CA ALA A 294 -13.42 -15.90 5.42
C ALA A 294 -13.24 -17.40 5.13
N THR A 295 -14.34 -18.07 4.81
CA THR A 295 -14.39 -19.48 4.42
C THR A 295 -14.99 -19.64 3.03
N PHE A 296 -14.52 -20.64 2.30
CA PHE A 296 -15.07 -21.02 1.00
C PHE A 296 -14.85 -22.52 0.77
N ARG A 297 -15.58 -23.12 -0.17
CA ARG A 297 -15.38 -24.53 -0.56
C ARG A 297 -13.95 -24.70 -1.05
N GLY A 298 -13.21 -25.60 -0.40
CA GLY A 298 -11.82 -25.90 -0.76
C GLY A 298 -10.76 -25.06 -0.03
N GLY A 299 -11.12 -24.13 0.85
CA GLY A 299 -10.10 -23.34 1.56
C GLY A 299 -10.64 -22.33 2.59
N THR A 300 -9.71 -21.62 3.22
CA THR A 300 -10.00 -20.53 4.15
C THR A 300 -9.04 -19.37 3.90
N PHE A 301 -9.56 -18.16 4.00
CA PHE A 301 -8.78 -16.94 3.98
C PHE A 301 -8.53 -16.48 5.42
N ARG A 302 -7.27 -16.41 5.83
CA ARG A 302 -6.84 -16.13 7.21
C ARG A 302 -6.13 -14.79 7.32
N VAL A 303 -5.83 -14.38 8.55
CA VAL A 303 -5.10 -13.13 8.83
C VAL A 303 -3.71 -13.12 8.17
N LYS A 304 -3.00 -14.25 8.13
CA LYS A 304 -1.74 -14.36 7.38
C LYS A 304 -1.89 -14.13 5.88
N ASP A 305 -3.01 -14.59 5.29
CA ASP A 305 -3.29 -14.44 3.87
C ASP A 305 -3.62 -12.97 3.57
N LEU A 306 -4.38 -12.31 4.46
CA LEU A 306 -4.56 -10.86 4.47
C LEU A 306 -3.21 -10.12 4.58
N ALA A 307 -2.35 -10.50 5.52
CA ALA A 307 -1.05 -9.84 5.72
C ALA A 307 -0.20 -9.89 4.45
N ARG A 308 -0.17 -11.05 3.76
CA ARG A 308 0.48 -11.20 2.46
C ARG A 308 -0.05 -10.22 1.42
N TRP A 309 -1.38 -10.09 1.30
CA TRP A 309 -1.99 -9.14 0.37
C TRP A 309 -1.71 -7.68 0.75
N LEU A 310 -1.77 -7.33 2.03
CA LEU A 310 -1.47 -5.97 2.50
C LEU A 310 -0.04 -5.54 2.16
N LEU A 311 0.92 -6.47 2.18
CA LEU A 311 2.31 -6.21 1.76
C LEU A 311 2.48 -5.99 0.25
N ALA A 312 1.53 -6.46 -0.56
CA ALA A 312 1.53 -6.25 -2.02
C ALA A 312 0.79 -4.97 -2.45
N LEU A 313 0.06 -4.30 -1.56
CA LEU A 313 -0.72 -3.11 -1.88
C LEU A 313 0.10 -1.82 -1.77
N ASP A 314 -0.37 -0.75 -2.42
CA ASP A 314 0.22 0.58 -2.24
C ASP A 314 0.06 1.04 -0.77
N PRO A 315 1.10 1.58 -0.14
CA PRO A 315 1.02 2.05 1.25
C PRO A 315 -0.03 3.14 1.51
N ASN A 316 -0.48 3.88 0.50
CA ASN A 316 -1.60 4.82 0.62
C ASN A 316 -2.93 4.07 0.76
N ASP A 317 -3.11 2.95 0.04
CA ASP A 317 -4.32 2.13 0.10
C ASP A 317 -4.47 1.46 1.47
N VAL A 318 -3.35 1.05 2.08
CA VAL A 318 -3.34 0.41 3.40
C VAL A 318 -3.70 1.41 4.52
N ARG A 319 -3.30 2.68 4.40
CA ARG A 319 -3.54 3.71 5.43
C ARG A 319 -5.02 3.98 5.70
N GLY A 320 -5.88 3.87 4.68
CA GLY A 320 -7.33 4.08 4.83
C GLY A 320 -8.06 2.96 5.58
N ILE A 321 -7.42 1.80 5.76
CA ILE A 321 -8.08 0.63 6.36
C ILE A 321 -8.38 0.85 7.84
N ALA A 322 -7.49 1.52 8.57
CA ALA A 322 -7.64 1.70 10.02
C ALA A 322 -8.90 2.51 10.40
N THR A 323 -9.37 3.40 9.53
CA THR A 323 -10.52 4.28 9.77
C THR A 323 -11.80 3.82 9.05
N ALA A 324 -11.74 2.71 8.31
CA ALA A 324 -12.88 2.18 7.58
C ALA A 324 -13.96 1.60 8.53
N SER A 325 -15.22 1.67 8.10
CA SER A 325 -16.36 1.05 8.81
C SER A 325 -16.30 -0.48 8.77
N ASP A 326 -17.04 -1.15 9.65
CA ASP A 326 -17.11 -2.62 9.66
C ASP A 326 -17.61 -3.19 8.32
N ASP A 327 -18.56 -2.52 7.68
CA ASP A 327 -19.07 -2.91 6.36
C ASP A 327 -17.98 -2.76 5.29
N GLN A 328 -17.24 -1.65 5.30
CA GLN A 328 -16.13 -1.44 4.36
C GLN A 328 -15.04 -2.50 4.55
N LEU A 329 -14.69 -2.83 5.80
CA LEU A 329 -13.70 -3.87 6.10
C LEU A 329 -14.20 -5.28 5.74
N THR A 330 -15.49 -5.55 5.92
CA THR A 330 -16.11 -6.82 5.52
C THR A 330 -16.06 -6.98 3.99
N GLN A 331 -16.35 -5.92 3.24
CA GLN A 331 -16.19 -5.93 1.79
C GLN A 331 -14.74 -6.05 1.36
N PHE A 332 -13.82 -5.38 2.07
CA PHE A 332 -12.39 -5.49 1.82
C PHE A 332 -11.88 -6.93 1.99
N VAL A 333 -12.27 -7.62 3.07
CA VAL A 333 -11.95 -9.04 3.29
C VAL A 333 -12.55 -9.90 2.18
N ARG A 334 -13.80 -9.64 1.77
CA ARG A 334 -14.42 -10.36 0.65
C ARG A 334 -13.61 -10.22 -0.64
N LEU A 335 -13.20 -9.00 -0.98
CA LEU A 335 -12.41 -8.71 -2.18
C LEU A 335 -11.06 -9.43 -2.17
N LEU A 336 -10.35 -9.42 -1.03
CA LEU A 336 -9.06 -10.11 -0.94
C LEU A 336 -9.22 -11.64 -0.95
N ALA A 337 -10.24 -12.18 -0.28
CA ALA A 337 -10.54 -13.61 -0.36
C ALA A 337 -10.90 -14.05 -1.79
N GLN A 338 -11.62 -13.23 -2.55
CA GLN A 338 -11.89 -13.49 -3.98
C GLN A 338 -10.60 -13.52 -4.82
N ARG A 339 -9.66 -12.61 -4.56
CA ARG A 339 -8.35 -12.60 -5.23
C ARG A 339 -7.53 -13.82 -4.87
N ASP A 340 -7.55 -14.23 -3.61
CA ASP A 340 -6.85 -15.42 -3.13
C ASP A 340 -7.37 -16.70 -3.80
N MET A 341 -8.70 -16.86 -3.85
CA MET A 341 -9.35 -17.95 -4.57
C MET A 341 -9.07 -17.93 -6.08
N LEU A 342 -8.92 -16.74 -6.67
CA LEU A 342 -8.53 -16.60 -8.06
C LEU A 342 -7.09 -17.10 -8.29
N VAL A 343 -6.16 -16.84 -7.38
CA VAL A 343 -4.79 -17.37 -7.48
C VAL A 343 -4.82 -18.91 -7.53
N GLU A 344 -5.58 -19.55 -6.63
CA GLU A 344 -5.78 -21.02 -6.67
C GLU A 344 -6.35 -21.51 -8.01
N GLN A 345 -7.30 -20.76 -8.57
CA GLN A 345 -7.96 -21.10 -9.82
C GLN A 345 -7.03 -20.95 -11.03
N ILE A 346 -6.17 -19.92 -11.04
CA ILE A 346 -5.13 -19.71 -12.05
C ILE A 346 -4.11 -20.86 -12.00
N ASP A 347 -3.69 -21.25 -10.79
CA ASP A 347 -2.76 -22.36 -10.58
C ASP A 347 -3.36 -23.69 -11.07
N SER A 348 -4.62 -23.95 -10.70
CA SER A 348 -5.36 -25.15 -11.13
C SER A 348 -5.58 -25.20 -12.65
N ALA A 349 -5.63 -24.04 -13.31
CA ALA A 349 -5.75 -23.94 -14.76
C ALA A 349 -4.42 -24.14 -15.52
N GLY A 350 -3.32 -24.43 -14.81
CA GLY A 350 -2.01 -24.69 -15.41
C GLY A 350 -1.46 -23.48 -16.15
N VAL A 351 -1.75 -22.26 -15.68
CA VAL A 351 -1.14 -21.05 -16.24
C VAL A 351 0.30 -20.98 -15.78
N VAL A 352 1.22 -20.79 -16.73
CA VAL A 352 2.67 -20.74 -16.50
C VAL A 352 3.21 -19.42 -17.04
N LEU A 353 4.33 -18.97 -16.47
CA LEU A 353 5.08 -17.82 -16.98
C LEU A 353 5.72 -18.18 -18.33
N THR A 354 5.69 -17.24 -19.27
CA THR A 354 6.45 -17.32 -20.52
C THR A 354 7.93 -17.00 -20.30
N ALA A 355 8.75 -17.16 -21.33
CA ALA A 355 10.16 -16.75 -21.27
C ALA A 355 10.31 -15.25 -20.99
N ASP A 356 9.50 -14.40 -21.62
CA ASP A 356 9.54 -12.95 -21.43
C ASP A 356 9.09 -12.55 -20.02
N ASP A 357 8.05 -13.19 -19.49
CA ASP A 357 7.63 -13.01 -18.10
C ASP A 357 8.75 -13.37 -17.12
N TRP A 358 9.44 -14.48 -17.40
CA TRP A 358 10.53 -14.93 -16.56
C TRP A 358 11.71 -13.96 -16.60
N HIS A 359 12.05 -13.44 -17.79
CA HIS A 359 13.05 -12.39 -17.92
C HIS A 359 12.69 -11.13 -17.12
N HIS A 360 11.41 -10.73 -17.12
CA HIS A 360 10.93 -9.60 -16.33
C HIS A 360 11.05 -9.86 -14.82
N VAL A 361 10.57 -11.00 -14.35
CA VAL A 361 10.67 -11.40 -12.93
C VAL A 361 12.13 -11.41 -12.47
N ARG A 362 13.02 -11.97 -13.28
CA ARG A 362 14.47 -12.00 -12.99
C ARG A 362 15.09 -10.61 -12.97
N ALA A 363 14.73 -9.75 -13.91
CA ALA A 363 15.27 -8.39 -13.96
C ALA A 363 14.90 -7.59 -12.71
N GLU A 364 13.65 -7.68 -12.23
CA GLU A 364 13.22 -6.99 -11.01
C GLU A 364 13.93 -7.54 -9.77
N HIS A 365 13.93 -8.86 -9.61
CA HIS A 365 14.55 -9.54 -8.48
C HIS A 365 16.06 -9.26 -8.40
N ASP A 366 16.78 -9.46 -9.50
CA ASP A 366 18.24 -9.30 -9.54
C ASP A 366 18.64 -7.83 -9.32
N SER A 367 17.83 -6.88 -9.81
CA SER A 367 18.00 -5.45 -9.51
C SER A 367 17.76 -5.15 -8.02
N GLY A 368 16.72 -5.74 -7.42
CA GLY A 368 16.42 -5.62 -6.00
C GLY A 368 17.54 -6.12 -5.10
N VAL A 369 18.04 -7.33 -5.37
CA VAL A 369 19.17 -7.93 -4.64
C VAL A 369 20.43 -7.08 -4.81
N GLY A 370 20.78 -6.68 -6.04
CA GLY A 370 21.96 -5.85 -6.29
C GLY A 370 21.92 -4.49 -5.58
N ARG A 371 20.74 -3.87 -5.44
CA ARG A 371 20.56 -2.65 -4.64
C ARG A 371 20.89 -2.89 -3.16
N LEU A 372 20.40 -3.99 -2.58
CA LEU A 372 20.66 -4.33 -1.17
C LEU A 372 22.13 -4.65 -0.92
N GLU A 373 22.75 -5.44 -1.80
CA GLU A 373 24.18 -5.74 -1.78
C GLU A 373 25.03 -4.46 -1.84
N GLY A 374 24.67 -3.53 -2.74
CA GLY A 374 25.32 -2.22 -2.84
C GLY A 374 25.18 -1.37 -1.57
N LEU A 375 24.00 -1.36 -0.93
CA LEU A 375 23.78 -0.65 0.34
C LEU A 375 24.62 -1.22 1.48
N LEU A 376 24.72 -2.55 1.56
CA LEU A 376 25.53 -3.25 2.55
C LEU A 376 27.03 -3.21 2.21
N ARG A 377 27.39 -2.82 0.98
CA ARG A 377 28.75 -2.93 0.43
C ARG A 377 29.27 -4.36 0.56
N LEU A 378 28.40 -5.32 0.24
CA LEU A 378 28.69 -6.74 0.29
C LEU A 378 28.49 -7.33 -1.10
N SER A 379 29.23 -8.40 -1.38
CA SER A 379 28.93 -9.33 -2.46
C SER A 379 29.30 -10.74 -2.00
N PRO A 380 28.72 -11.80 -2.61
CA PRO A 380 29.11 -13.17 -2.32
C PRO A 380 30.63 -13.39 -2.47
N GLN A 381 31.23 -12.81 -3.52
CA GLN A 381 32.66 -12.88 -3.76
C GLN A 381 33.48 -12.21 -2.65
N LEU A 382 33.11 -10.99 -2.23
CA LEU A 382 33.80 -10.28 -1.15
C LEU A 382 33.81 -11.10 0.15
N LEU A 383 32.69 -11.72 0.49
CA LEU A 383 32.56 -12.55 1.68
C LEU A 383 33.44 -13.80 1.58
N MET A 384 33.47 -14.46 0.43
CA MET A 384 34.34 -15.62 0.18
C MET A 384 35.82 -15.26 0.28
N ASP A 385 36.23 -14.10 -0.25
CA ASP A 385 37.62 -13.65 -0.24
C ASP A 385 38.08 -13.22 1.16
N SER A 386 37.16 -12.69 1.98
CA SER A 386 37.48 -12.12 3.28
C SER A 386 37.41 -13.12 4.45
N ALA A 387 36.69 -14.24 4.30
CA ALA A 387 36.49 -15.18 5.40
C ALA A 387 36.26 -16.63 4.94
N ALA A 388 37.10 -17.54 5.44
CA ALA A 388 37.13 -18.94 5.04
C ALA A 388 35.92 -19.76 5.51
N THR A 389 35.34 -19.47 6.69
CA THR A 389 34.24 -20.25 7.25
C THR A 389 32.90 -19.52 7.11
N PRO A 390 31.77 -20.25 6.94
CA PRO A 390 30.43 -19.65 6.93
C PRO A 390 30.17 -18.77 8.15
N ALA A 391 30.57 -19.21 9.35
CA ALA A 391 30.40 -18.43 10.58
C ALA A 391 31.20 -17.12 10.56
N ALA A 392 32.42 -17.10 9.99
CA ALA A 392 33.21 -15.89 9.85
C ALA A 392 32.61 -14.94 8.80
N ARG A 393 32.07 -15.46 7.70
CA ARG A 393 31.36 -14.67 6.69
C ARG A 393 30.08 -14.06 7.22
N VAL A 394 29.29 -14.81 8.00
CA VAL A 394 28.09 -14.26 8.67
C VAL A 394 28.48 -13.12 9.60
N ARG A 395 29.52 -13.28 10.43
CA ARG A 395 30.02 -12.18 11.29
C ARG A 395 30.43 -10.95 10.49
N LEU A 396 31.11 -11.13 9.35
CA LEU A 396 31.50 -10.03 8.48
C LEU A 396 30.28 -9.35 7.85
N ALA A 397 29.32 -10.13 7.33
CA ALA A 397 28.09 -9.61 6.75
C ALA A 397 27.26 -8.82 7.78
N MET A 398 27.17 -9.32 9.02
CA MET A 398 26.51 -8.64 10.14
C MET A 398 27.20 -7.31 10.50
N ALA A 399 28.54 -7.24 10.45
CA ALA A 399 29.26 -6.00 10.70
C ALA A 399 28.97 -4.93 9.62
N HIS A 400 28.91 -5.34 8.36
CA HIS A 400 28.51 -4.47 7.24
C HIS A 400 27.06 -3.98 7.39
N MET A 401 26.16 -4.88 7.76
CA MET A 401 24.77 -4.54 8.08
C MET A 401 24.67 -3.52 9.21
N ASP A 402 25.38 -3.73 10.32
CA ASP A 402 25.36 -2.80 11.45
C ASP A 402 25.87 -1.41 11.04
N GLY A 403 26.94 -1.35 10.24
CA GLY A 403 27.46 -0.10 9.68
C GLY A 403 26.45 0.60 8.76
N TYR A 404 25.75 -0.15 7.90
CA TYR A 404 24.67 0.39 7.07
C TYR A 404 23.52 0.94 7.92
N LEU A 405 23.04 0.19 8.91
CA LEU A 405 21.93 0.64 9.77
C LEU A 405 22.33 1.83 10.64
N ASP A 406 23.58 1.93 11.08
CA ASP A 406 24.09 3.15 11.74
C ASP A 406 24.05 4.34 10.79
N ALA A 407 24.49 4.18 9.54
CA ALA A 407 24.44 5.24 8.54
C ALA A 407 22.98 5.64 8.19
N ALA A 408 22.10 4.66 8.01
CA ALA A 408 20.73 4.86 7.52
C ALA A 408 19.74 5.28 8.61
N VAL A 409 19.88 4.77 9.84
CA VAL A 409 18.97 5.01 10.96
C VAL A 409 19.54 6.08 11.89
N THR A 410 20.76 5.90 12.38
CA THR A 410 21.35 6.82 13.36
C THR A 410 21.80 8.13 12.72
N GLN A 411 22.71 8.04 11.74
CA GLN A 411 23.38 9.21 11.16
C GLN A 411 22.51 9.93 10.11
N GLY A 412 21.73 9.19 9.32
CA GLY A 412 20.98 9.75 8.19
C GLY A 412 21.86 10.09 7.00
N SER A 413 23.04 9.47 6.91
CA SER A 413 24.01 9.61 5.84
C SER A 413 23.80 8.61 4.71
N ALA A 414 22.89 7.63 4.89
CA ALA A 414 22.50 6.64 3.88
C ALA A 414 20.97 6.57 3.73
N PRO A 415 20.45 6.17 2.55
CA PRO A 415 19.03 5.95 2.37
C PRO A 415 18.55 4.79 3.25
N PHE A 416 17.42 5.00 3.92
CA PHE A 416 16.74 3.94 4.67
C PHE A 416 15.83 3.17 3.72
N LEU A 417 16.26 1.98 3.33
CA LEU A 417 15.50 1.06 2.48
C LEU A 417 15.28 -0.23 3.26
N PRO A 418 14.05 -0.64 3.57
CA PRO A 418 13.81 -1.97 4.15
C PRO A 418 14.06 -3.06 3.11
N VAL A 419 14.40 -4.27 3.55
CA VAL A 419 14.39 -5.46 2.68
C VAL A 419 12.97 -5.62 2.12
N PRO A 420 12.78 -5.82 0.80
CA PRO A 420 11.47 -6.02 0.20
C PRO A 420 10.69 -7.11 0.96
N PRO A 421 9.42 -6.90 1.35
CA PRO A 421 8.73 -7.79 2.29
C PRO A 421 8.64 -9.25 1.85
N PHE A 422 8.46 -9.49 0.55
CA PHE A 422 8.38 -10.84 -0.01
C PHE A 422 9.76 -11.52 -0.08
N LEU A 423 10.82 -10.77 -0.37
CA LEU A 423 12.19 -11.27 -0.26
C LEU A 423 12.53 -11.60 1.20
N ALA A 424 12.21 -10.70 2.13
CA ALA A 424 12.40 -10.92 3.55
C ALA A 424 11.65 -12.18 4.02
N GLU A 425 10.40 -12.36 3.60
CA GLU A 425 9.61 -13.56 3.90
C GLU A 425 10.25 -14.83 3.34
N ALA A 426 10.63 -14.82 2.06
CA ALA A 426 11.24 -15.97 1.41
C ALA A 426 12.60 -16.35 2.01
N LEU A 427 13.35 -15.37 2.52
CA LEU A 427 14.61 -15.61 3.21
C LEU A 427 14.41 -16.15 4.62
N ARG A 428 13.34 -15.76 5.32
CA ARG A 428 12.97 -16.26 6.65
C ARG A 428 12.48 -17.70 6.65
N GLN A 429 12.09 -18.26 5.49
CA GLN A 429 11.59 -19.64 5.43
C GLN A 429 12.64 -20.63 5.95
N GLY A 430 12.27 -21.40 6.98
CA GLY A 430 13.16 -22.36 7.63
C GLY A 430 14.08 -21.75 8.70
N GLU A 431 14.04 -20.44 8.91
CA GLU A 431 14.84 -19.75 9.92
C GLU A 431 14.05 -19.53 11.21
N THR A 432 14.75 -19.50 12.34
CA THR A 432 14.15 -19.03 13.61
C THR A 432 13.87 -17.54 13.50
N TRP A 433 12.67 -17.09 13.87
CA TRP A 433 12.32 -15.67 13.94
C TRP A 433 11.46 -15.37 15.16
N SER A 434 11.75 -14.30 15.89
CA SER A 434 10.94 -13.85 17.01
C SER A 434 11.11 -12.36 17.30
N LEU A 435 10.06 -11.76 17.85
CA LEU A 435 10.06 -10.42 18.42
C LEU A 435 9.51 -10.47 19.85
N ASN A 436 10.21 -9.81 20.76
CA ASN A 436 9.88 -9.76 22.18
C ASN A 436 9.36 -8.37 22.55
N ALA A 437 8.06 -8.28 22.86
CA ALA A 437 7.42 -7.03 23.27
C ALA A 437 8.04 -6.42 24.54
N ALA A 438 8.48 -7.24 25.49
CA ALA A 438 9.15 -6.74 26.70
C ALA A 438 10.52 -6.13 26.38
N GLY A 439 11.27 -6.75 25.47
CA GLY A 439 12.53 -6.20 24.96
C GLY A 439 12.32 -4.88 24.23
N ILE A 440 11.28 -4.76 23.39
CA ILE A 440 10.92 -3.50 22.74
C ILE A 440 10.61 -2.41 23.78
N ALA A 441 9.80 -2.71 24.80
CA ALA A 441 9.46 -1.75 25.84
C ALA A 441 10.72 -1.23 26.58
N ARG A 442 11.65 -2.13 26.92
CA ARG A 442 12.94 -1.73 27.52
C ARG A 442 13.80 -0.92 26.57
N ALA A 443 13.83 -1.25 25.28
CA ALA A 443 14.56 -0.48 24.29
C ALA A 443 13.98 0.95 24.15
N VAL A 444 12.66 1.14 24.30
CA VAL A 444 12.02 2.46 24.35
C VAL A 444 12.54 3.25 25.56
N GLU A 445 12.47 2.68 26.76
CA GLU A 445 12.96 3.34 27.99
C GLU A 445 14.43 3.74 27.88
N ARG A 446 15.26 2.83 27.34
CA ARG A 446 16.69 3.06 27.16
C ARG A 446 16.98 4.13 26.11
N ALA A 447 16.26 4.13 24.98
CA ALA A 447 16.37 5.16 23.95
C ALA A 447 15.95 6.54 24.47
N GLN A 448 14.93 6.62 25.33
CA GLN A 448 14.52 7.85 26.01
C GLN A 448 15.64 8.37 26.93
N ALA A 449 16.28 7.46 27.69
CA ALA A 449 17.39 7.83 28.57
C ALA A 449 18.61 8.36 27.77
N ILE A 450 18.93 7.75 26.63
CA ILE A 450 19.99 8.23 25.73
C ILE A 450 19.70 9.67 25.27
N ARG A 451 18.46 9.94 24.83
CA ARG A 451 18.07 11.29 24.40
C ARG A 451 18.14 12.32 25.52
N ALA A 452 17.67 11.95 26.71
CA ALA A 452 17.70 12.84 27.87
C ALA A 452 19.15 13.24 28.22
N ALA A 453 20.07 12.28 28.22
CA ALA A 453 21.50 12.52 28.47
C ALA A 453 22.12 13.47 27.42
N ASP A 454 21.81 13.27 26.14
CA ASP A 454 22.33 14.13 25.06
C ASP A 454 21.80 15.58 25.14
N THR A 455 20.53 15.77 25.55
CA THR A 455 19.99 17.11 25.81
C THR A 455 20.62 17.79 27.01
N THR A 456 21.00 17.06 28.06
CA THR A 456 21.71 17.63 29.22
C THR A 456 23.17 17.96 28.93
N ALA A 457 23.77 17.34 27.90
CA ALA A 457 25.15 17.56 27.48
C ALA A 457 25.33 18.73 26.50
N ARG A 458 24.26 19.25 25.89
CA ARG A 458 24.28 20.47 25.07
C ARG A 458 23.88 21.67 25.93
N PRO A 459 24.78 22.63 26.22
CA PRO A 459 24.38 23.90 26.82
C PRO A 459 23.38 24.59 25.88
N ALA A 460 22.31 25.15 26.43
CA ALA A 460 21.49 26.09 25.67
C ALA A 460 22.41 27.18 25.10
N PRO A 461 22.21 27.66 23.86
CA PRO A 461 22.92 28.84 23.40
C PRO A 461 22.57 29.95 24.39
N GLY A 462 23.55 30.39 25.17
CA GLY A 462 23.39 31.55 26.02
C GLY A 462 22.97 32.67 25.10
N THR A 463 21.72 33.11 25.19
CA THR A 463 21.34 34.38 24.61
C THR A 463 22.24 35.38 25.32
N GLY A 464 23.22 35.94 24.61
CA GLY A 464 24.20 36.90 25.15
C GLY A 464 23.59 38.22 25.62
N LEU A 465 22.33 38.21 26.04
CA LEU A 465 21.57 39.31 26.57
C LEU A 465 21.53 39.16 28.09
N LYS A 466 22.35 39.96 28.78
CA LYS A 466 22.13 40.28 30.19
C LYS A 466 20.68 40.78 30.33
N ARG A 467 19.88 40.17 31.21
CA ARG A 467 18.60 40.75 31.65
C ARG A 467 18.88 42.18 32.12
N ALA A 468 18.18 43.17 31.54
CA ALA A 468 18.20 44.53 32.04
C ALA A 468 17.78 44.53 33.52
N PRO A 469 18.43 45.34 34.39
CA PRO A 469 17.97 45.50 35.77
C PRO A 469 16.50 45.93 35.77
N GLY A 470 15.66 45.16 36.46
CA GLY A 470 14.26 45.53 36.65
C GLY A 470 14.14 46.84 37.43
N PRO A 471 13.06 47.61 37.22
CA PRO A 471 12.85 48.87 37.94
C PRO A 471 12.74 48.61 39.46
N PRO A 472 13.18 49.56 40.29
CA PRO A 472 13.13 49.42 41.74
C PRO A 472 11.68 49.24 42.24
N PRO A 473 11.48 48.44 43.31
CA PRO A 473 10.15 48.11 43.82
C PRO A 473 9.44 49.34 44.37
N VAL A 474 8.17 49.49 43.98
CA VAL A 474 7.26 50.53 44.47
C VAL A 474 6.86 50.18 45.90
N ALA A 475 7.04 51.13 46.84
CA ALA A 475 6.62 50.97 48.23
C ALA A 475 5.10 50.81 48.31
N GLY A 476 4.64 49.76 49.01
CA GLY A 476 3.24 49.44 49.16
C GLY A 476 2.52 50.37 50.14
N ASP A 477 1.45 50.99 49.68
CA ASP A 477 0.48 51.63 50.57
C ASP A 477 -0.44 50.58 51.18
N SER A 478 -0.46 50.60 52.50
CA SER A 478 -1.30 49.84 53.39
C SER A 478 -2.71 50.42 53.40
N VAL A 479 -3.72 49.63 53.01
CA VAL A 479 -5.11 49.91 53.43
C VAL A 479 -5.78 48.65 53.95
N ALA A 480 -6.16 48.79 55.21
CA ALA A 480 -6.82 47.89 56.12
C ALA A 480 -8.03 47.11 55.59
N LYS A 481 -8.15 45.89 56.11
CA LYS A 481 -9.39 45.11 56.21
C LYS A 481 -10.54 45.95 56.79
N ARG A 482 -11.71 45.91 56.15
CA ARG A 482 -13.01 45.93 56.85
C ARG A 482 -13.93 44.86 56.29
N ALA A 483 -14.63 44.23 57.23
CA ALA A 483 -15.41 43.00 57.13
C ALA A 483 -16.78 43.21 56.45
N PRO A 484 -17.49 42.11 56.12
CA PRO A 484 -18.63 42.11 55.21
C PRO A 484 -19.95 42.47 55.88
N SER A 485 -20.90 42.95 55.08
CA SER A 485 -22.34 42.87 55.30
C SER A 485 -23.03 42.68 53.97
#